data_AF-A0A0N0ZSK1-F1
#
_entry.id   AF-A0A0N0ZSK1-F1
#
_cell.length_a   1.000
_cell.length_b   1.000
_cell.length_c   1.000
_cell.angle_alpha   90.00
_cell.angle_beta   90.00
_cell.angle_gamma   90.00
#
_symmetry.space_group_name_H-M   'P 1'
#
loop_
_entity.id
_entity.type
_entity.pdbx_description
1 polymer ?
#
loop_
_entity_poly.entity_id
_entity_poly.type
_entity_poly.pdbx_seq_one_letter_code
_entity_poly.pdbx_strand_id
1 'polypeptide(L)'
;MTHEIVSKVQERQVTDYLMLYRLPLDILLEVKDHMTSQIMDMQQDKDLTFEQAFHETKKIWENDLKMTNYSFFDKEQVPVIVKEIARTKYNTILKRASFLVLISFAVNMLSIYLSANQEIYTALFRLQNSLFILVPLAIWIFDSDMRKYLKGDYKYQGKLFYTMYQRNLGLLIISVNTMFQIVLRQGTYPFQYFRAGHEASLFPVILTLVIPPILQIMVLFALISFFEHKKALPEVQRFLETSEE
;
A
#
# COMPACT_ATOMS: atom_id res chain seq x y z
N MET A 1 31.25 11.77 33.36
CA MET A 1 29.85 11.33 33.29
C MET A 1 29.68 10.73 31.90
N THR A 2 29.81 9.42 31.80
CA THR A 2 29.87 8.67 30.55
C THR A 2 28.46 8.50 30.01
N HIS A 3 28.25 8.95 28.77
CA HIS A 3 27.01 8.71 28.01
C HIS A 3 26.81 7.20 27.86
N GLU A 4 25.84 6.61 28.57
CA GLU A 4 25.42 5.23 28.31
C GLU A 4 24.57 5.22 27.04
N ILE A 5 25.23 4.94 25.92
CA ILE A 5 24.58 4.37 24.74
C ILE A 5 23.90 3.08 25.22
N VAL A 6 22.64 2.85 24.81
CA VAL A 6 21.95 1.59 25.07
C VAL A 6 22.86 0.45 24.64
N SER A 7 23.26 -0.39 25.59
CA SER A 7 24.17 -1.48 25.30
C SER A 7 23.51 -2.47 24.33
N LYS A 8 24.31 -3.21 23.55
CA LYS A 8 23.77 -4.26 22.65
C LYS A 8 22.84 -5.26 23.38
N VAL A 9 23.04 -5.46 24.68
CA VAL A 9 22.20 -6.33 25.51
C VAL A 9 20.82 -5.71 25.73
N GLN A 10 20.77 -4.40 26.02
CA GLN A 10 19.53 -3.66 26.23
C GLN A 10 18.73 -3.50 24.93
N GLU A 11 19.39 -3.24 23.81
CA GLU A 11 18.72 -3.24 22.48
C GLU A 11 18.11 -4.61 22.15
N ARG A 12 18.79 -5.70 22.53
CA ARG A 12 18.28 -7.06 22.35
C ARG A 12 17.02 -7.29 23.19
N GLN A 13 16.99 -6.82 24.44
CA GLN A 13 15.80 -6.92 25.30
C GLN A 13 14.57 -6.18 24.75
N VAL A 14 14.77 -4.99 24.17
CA VAL A 14 13.68 -4.26 23.49
C VAL A 14 13.20 -5.04 22.26
N THR A 15 14.14 -5.58 21.48
CA THR A 15 13.83 -6.39 20.29
C THR A 15 13.05 -7.65 20.65
N ASP A 16 13.51 -8.41 21.65
CA ASP A 16 12.86 -9.64 22.10
C ASP A 16 11.44 -9.39 22.60
N TYR A 17 11.22 -8.28 23.31
CA TYR A 17 9.88 -7.87 23.73
C TYR A 17 8.96 -7.59 22.54
N LEU A 18 9.43 -6.86 21.53
CA LEU A 18 8.63 -6.50 20.36
C LEU A 18 8.35 -7.69 19.43
N MET A 19 9.26 -8.67 19.38
CA MET A 19 9.08 -9.91 18.61
C MET A 19 7.85 -10.71 19.06
N LEU A 20 7.43 -10.59 20.33
CA LEU A 20 6.21 -11.24 20.84
C LEU A 20 4.94 -10.77 20.12
N TYR A 21 4.93 -9.53 19.64
CA TYR A 21 3.77 -8.91 19.00
C TYR A 21 3.70 -9.18 17.49
N ARG A 22 4.66 -9.93 16.94
CA ARG A 22 4.75 -10.30 15.52
C ARG A 22 4.60 -9.06 14.62
N LEU A 23 5.20 -7.96 15.05
CA LEU A 23 5.18 -6.73 14.29
C LEU A 23 5.82 -6.98 12.93
N PRO A 24 5.23 -6.44 11.87
CA PRO A 24 5.90 -6.44 10.60
C PRO A 24 7.17 -5.59 10.66
N LEU A 25 8.18 -5.94 9.88
CA LEU A 25 9.53 -5.52 10.21
C LEU A 25 9.83 -4.03 10.02
N ASP A 26 9.22 -3.38 9.04
CA ASP A 26 9.31 -1.92 8.90
C ASP A 26 8.74 -1.21 10.14
N ILE A 27 7.63 -1.71 10.66
CA ILE A 27 7.01 -1.21 11.89
C ILE A 27 7.82 -1.63 13.12
N LEU A 28 8.36 -2.85 13.14
CA LEU A 28 9.21 -3.32 14.23
C LEU A 28 10.41 -2.41 14.41
N LEU A 29 11.07 -2.05 13.30
CA LEU A 29 12.20 -1.13 13.30
C LEU A 29 11.80 0.26 13.79
N GLU A 30 10.73 0.83 13.24
CA GLU A 30 10.21 2.14 13.64
C GLU A 30 9.85 2.17 15.13
N VAL A 31 9.13 1.16 15.62
CA VAL A 31 8.73 1.04 17.02
C VAL A 31 9.93 0.80 17.92
N LYS A 32 10.89 -0.04 17.51
CA LYS A 32 12.13 -0.30 18.27
C LYS A 32 12.92 1.00 18.44
N ASP A 33 13.11 1.75 17.37
CA ASP A 33 13.86 3.01 17.40
C ASP A 33 13.17 4.03 18.30
N HIS A 34 11.84 4.17 18.18
CA HIS A 34 11.06 5.06 19.05
C HIS A 34 11.08 4.63 20.52
N MET A 35 10.89 3.34 20.83
CA MET A 35 10.99 2.83 22.20
C MET A 35 12.39 3.04 22.78
N THR A 36 13.43 2.81 21.99
CA THR A 36 14.83 2.98 22.43
C THR A 36 15.12 4.44 22.75
N SER A 37 14.69 5.37 21.88
CA SER A 37 14.80 6.81 22.14
C SER A 37 14.06 7.21 23.42
N GLN A 38 12.83 6.73 23.62
CA GLN A 38 12.05 7.05 24.83
C GLN A 38 12.70 6.51 26.10
N ILE A 39 13.29 5.31 26.05
CA ILE A 39 14.04 4.75 27.17
C ILE A 39 15.22 5.64 27.49
N MET A 40 16.01 6.05 26.49
CA MET A 40 17.15 6.96 26.68
C MET A 40 16.72 8.30 27.28
N ASP A 41 15.66 8.90 26.74
CA ASP A 41 15.11 10.17 27.25
C ASP A 41 14.68 10.01 28.72
N MET A 42 14.06 8.89 29.10
CA MET A 42 13.69 8.61 30.50
C MET A 42 14.90 8.37 31.41
N GLN A 43 15.94 7.69 30.93
CA GLN A 43 17.17 7.51 31.69
C GLN A 43 17.87 8.86 31.91
N GLN A 44 17.83 9.76 30.92
CA GLN A 44 18.47 11.07 31.00
C GLN A 44 17.66 12.09 31.81
N ASP A 45 16.37 12.24 31.54
CA ASP A 45 15.54 13.32 32.09
C ASP A 45 15.02 12.98 33.49
N LYS A 46 14.86 11.68 33.80
CA LYS A 46 14.28 11.21 35.07
C LYS A 46 15.27 10.42 35.93
N ASP A 47 16.53 10.31 35.50
CA ASP A 47 17.59 9.55 36.18
C ASP A 47 17.17 8.10 36.50
N LEU A 48 16.39 7.50 35.61
CA LEU A 48 15.88 6.13 35.78
C LEU A 48 16.93 5.11 35.33
N THR A 49 16.96 3.96 35.99
CA THR A 49 17.70 2.81 35.45
C THR A 49 17.03 2.30 34.18
N PHE A 50 17.78 1.62 33.31
CA PHE A 50 17.22 1.02 32.10
C PHE A 50 15.97 0.19 32.39
N GLU A 51 15.96 -0.62 33.46
CA GLU A 51 14.80 -1.47 33.76
C GLU A 51 13.56 -0.69 34.17
N GLN A 52 13.74 0.43 34.88
CA GLN A 52 12.65 1.32 35.24
C GLN A 52 12.12 2.06 34.01
N ALA A 53 13.02 2.61 33.19
CA ALA A 53 12.67 3.30 31.95
C ALA A 53 11.99 2.36 30.94
N PHE A 54 12.48 1.13 30.81
CA PHE A 54 11.89 0.12 29.93
C PHE A 54 10.51 -0.32 30.42
N HIS A 55 10.33 -0.52 31.73
CA HIS A 55 9.02 -0.84 32.31
C HIS A 55 7.99 0.26 32.08
N GLU A 56 8.35 1.52 32.30
CA GLU A 56 7.46 2.65 32.03
C GLU A 56 7.16 2.80 30.54
N THR A 57 8.16 2.57 29.67
CA THR A 57 7.96 2.55 28.22
C THR A 57 6.97 1.46 27.82
N LYS A 58 7.07 0.23 28.35
CA LYS A 58 6.08 -0.84 28.07
C LYS A 58 4.64 -0.44 28.38
N LYS A 59 4.43 0.29 29.48
CA LYS A 59 3.08 0.79 29.85
C LYS A 59 2.55 1.81 28.85
N ILE A 60 3.41 2.72 28.37
CA ILE A 60 3.02 3.71 27.34
C ILE A 60 2.56 3.00 26.08
N TRP A 61 3.28 1.95 25.67
CA TRP A 61 3.01 1.20 24.44
C TRP A 61 1.95 0.10 24.57
N GLU A 62 1.41 -0.16 25.77
CA GLU A 62 0.48 -1.26 26.03
C GLU A 62 -0.77 -1.20 25.13
N ASN A 63 -1.34 0.00 24.96
CA ASN A 63 -2.52 0.19 24.12
C ASN A 63 -2.22 0.02 22.62
N ASP A 64 -1.05 0.50 22.17
CA ASP A 64 -0.62 0.47 20.77
C ASP A 64 -0.24 -0.95 20.33
N LEU A 65 0.34 -1.73 21.25
CA LEU A 65 0.70 -3.13 21.03
C LEU A 65 -0.46 -4.11 21.29
N LYS A 66 -1.62 -3.63 21.75
CA LYS A 66 -2.80 -4.46 21.96
C LYS A 66 -3.29 -5.10 20.67
N MET A 67 -3.58 -6.39 20.72
CA MET A 67 -4.08 -7.14 19.55
C MET A 67 -5.53 -6.74 19.21
N THR A 68 -5.79 -6.47 17.94
CA THR A 68 -7.10 -6.13 17.38
C THR A 68 -7.31 -6.83 16.04
N ASN A 69 -8.58 -6.99 15.61
CA ASN A 69 -8.87 -7.42 14.25
C ASN A 69 -8.60 -6.26 13.27
N TYR A 70 -7.92 -6.57 12.15
CA TYR A 70 -7.66 -5.59 11.09
C TYR A 70 -8.96 -5.18 10.38
N SER A 71 -9.78 -6.16 9.99
CA SER A 71 -11.14 -6.01 9.45
C SER A 71 -12.11 -6.99 10.11
N PHE A 72 -13.42 -6.78 9.92
CA PHE A 72 -14.47 -7.71 10.39
C PHE A 72 -14.31 -9.13 9.82
N PHE A 73 -13.69 -9.26 8.65
CA PHE A 73 -13.50 -10.53 7.94
C PHE A 73 -12.11 -11.16 8.15
N ASP A 74 -11.21 -10.49 8.87
CA ASP A 74 -9.86 -11.03 9.08
C ASP A 74 -9.86 -11.96 10.30
N LYS A 75 -9.35 -13.18 10.09
CA LYS A 75 -9.16 -14.16 11.17
C LYS A 75 -7.90 -13.89 12.00
N GLU A 76 -6.96 -13.11 11.46
CA GLU A 76 -5.70 -12.79 12.11
C GLU A 76 -5.80 -11.46 12.86
N GLN A 77 -5.38 -11.48 14.13
CA GLN A 77 -5.24 -10.28 14.95
C GLN A 77 -3.88 -9.63 14.69
N VAL A 78 -3.89 -8.30 14.62
CA VAL A 78 -2.70 -7.46 14.48
C VAL A 78 -2.69 -6.41 15.61
N PRO A 79 -1.53 -5.93 16.05
CA PRO A 79 -1.47 -4.82 17.00
C PRO A 79 -2.16 -3.56 16.48
N VAL A 80 -2.74 -2.75 17.37
CA VAL A 80 -3.42 -1.48 17.03
C VAL A 80 -2.52 -0.58 16.19
N ILE A 81 -1.25 -0.43 16.59
CA ILE A 81 -0.28 0.38 15.86
C ILE A 81 -0.09 -0.07 14.41
N VAL A 82 -0.09 -1.37 14.15
CA VAL A 82 0.04 -1.91 12.80
C VAL A 82 -1.14 -1.48 11.94
N LYS A 83 -2.35 -1.51 12.52
CA LYS A 83 -3.57 -1.06 11.84
C LYS A 83 -3.53 0.45 11.54
N GLU A 84 -3.08 1.26 12.49
CA GLU A 84 -3.02 2.71 12.33
C GLU A 84 -1.96 3.16 11.32
N ILE A 85 -0.76 2.59 11.39
CA ILE A 85 0.30 2.85 10.41
C ILE A 85 -0.15 2.40 9.02
N ALA A 86 -0.69 1.20 8.89
CA ALA A 86 -1.18 0.70 7.60
C ALA A 86 -2.29 1.61 7.03
N ARG A 87 -3.23 2.07 7.88
CA ARG A 87 -4.30 3.01 7.47
C ARG A 87 -3.71 4.33 6.98
N THR A 88 -2.74 4.88 7.68
CA THR A 88 -2.09 6.15 7.32
C THR A 88 -1.32 6.03 6.01
N LYS A 89 -0.53 4.96 5.85
CA LYS A 89 0.19 4.65 4.59
C LYS A 89 -0.80 4.48 3.45
N TYR A 90 -1.81 3.63 3.59
CA TYR A 90 -2.80 3.38 2.52
C TYR A 90 -3.63 4.61 2.19
N ASN A 91 -4.03 5.43 3.16
CA ASN A 91 -4.71 6.69 2.88
C ASN A 91 -3.82 7.65 2.08
N THR A 92 -2.53 7.71 2.40
CA THR A 92 -1.57 8.54 1.66
C THR A 92 -1.42 8.07 0.21
N ILE A 93 -1.27 6.75 0.01
CA ILE A 93 -1.20 6.15 -1.32
C ILE A 93 -2.50 6.38 -2.09
N LEU A 94 -3.66 6.16 -1.45
CA LEU A 94 -4.97 6.33 -2.07
C LEU A 94 -5.23 7.77 -2.49
N LYS A 95 -4.83 8.75 -1.67
CA LYS A 95 -4.91 10.19 -2.04
C LYS A 95 -4.06 10.49 -3.27
N ARG A 96 -2.81 9.99 -3.32
CA ARG A 96 -1.92 10.16 -4.47
C ARG A 96 -2.50 9.51 -5.73
N ALA A 97 -2.99 8.28 -5.63
CA ALA A 97 -3.63 7.57 -6.73
C ALA A 97 -4.88 8.31 -7.23
N SER A 98 -5.75 8.77 -6.32
CA SER A 98 -6.96 9.51 -6.65
C SER A 98 -6.67 10.83 -7.36
N PHE A 99 -5.61 11.55 -6.95
CA PHE A 99 -5.19 12.77 -7.62
C PHE A 99 -4.73 12.51 -9.07
N LEU A 100 -3.94 11.46 -9.30
CA LEU A 100 -3.52 11.07 -10.65
C LEU A 100 -4.72 10.64 -11.52
N VAL A 101 -5.68 9.92 -10.94
CA VAL A 101 -6.90 9.54 -11.66
C VAL A 101 -7.79 10.74 -11.95
N LEU A 102 -7.82 11.77 -11.10
CA LEU A 102 -8.56 12.99 -11.39
C LEU A 102 -8.05 13.66 -12.68
N ILE A 103 -6.72 13.65 -12.89
CA ILE A 103 -6.10 14.14 -14.13
C ILE A 103 -6.53 13.26 -15.32
N SER A 104 -6.44 11.94 -15.18
CA SER A 104 -6.91 10.97 -16.19
C SER A 104 -8.39 11.18 -16.54
N PHE A 105 -9.25 11.39 -15.55
CA PHE A 105 -10.67 11.66 -15.73
C PHE A 105 -10.90 12.99 -16.47
N ALA A 106 -10.18 14.05 -16.12
CA ALA A 106 -10.25 15.32 -16.83
C ALA A 106 -9.84 15.17 -18.30
N VAL A 107 -8.77 14.42 -18.60
CA VAL A 107 -8.36 14.08 -19.98
C VAL A 107 -9.45 13.30 -20.71
N ASN A 108 -10.13 12.38 -20.03
CA ASN A 108 -11.23 11.63 -20.62
C ASN A 108 -12.40 12.55 -20.99
N MET A 109 -12.79 13.44 -20.09
CA MET A 109 -13.84 14.44 -20.33
C MET A 109 -13.46 15.37 -21.49
N LEU A 110 -12.22 15.86 -21.54
CA LEU A 110 -11.74 16.66 -22.67
C LEU A 110 -11.80 15.89 -23.99
N SER A 111 -11.43 14.60 -23.96
CA SER A 111 -11.50 13.73 -25.15
C SER A 111 -12.91 13.63 -25.72
N ILE A 112 -13.96 13.65 -24.89
CA ILE A 112 -15.35 13.64 -25.37
C ILE A 112 -15.63 14.86 -26.26
N TYR A 113 -15.22 16.05 -25.83
CA TYR A 113 -15.51 17.31 -26.54
C TYR A 113 -14.58 17.59 -27.72
N LEU A 114 -13.30 17.17 -27.62
CA LEU A 114 -12.29 17.39 -28.65
C LEU A 114 -12.36 16.36 -29.80
N SER A 115 -12.95 15.19 -29.56
CA SER A 115 -13.05 14.16 -30.59
C SER A 115 -13.99 14.58 -31.72
N ALA A 116 -13.55 14.48 -32.98
CA ALA A 116 -14.39 14.90 -34.11
C ALA A 116 -15.61 13.99 -34.34
N ASN A 117 -15.51 12.70 -34.04
CA ASN A 117 -16.60 11.72 -34.14
C ASN A 117 -16.47 10.63 -33.05
N GLN A 118 -17.45 9.73 -33.00
CA GLN A 118 -17.52 8.66 -32.00
C GLN A 118 -16.34 7.67 -32.11
N GLU A 119 -15.84 7.43 -33.33
CA GLU A 119 -14.73 6.49 -33.56
C GLU A 119 -13.43 7.03 -32.95
N ILE A 120 -13.13 8.32 -33.17
CA ILE A 120 -11.96 8.99 -32.59
C ILE A 120 -12.05 8.97 -31.07
N TYR A 121 -13.21 9.30 -30.50
CA TYR A 121 -13.39 9.21 -29.04
C TYR A 121 -13.17 7.79 -28.52
N THR A 122 -13.73 6.80 -29.19
CA THR A 122 -13.57 5.39 -28.81
C THR A 122 -12.10 4.97 -28.85
N ALA A 123 -11.35 5.41 -29.87
CA ALA A 123 -9.92 5.16 -29.98
C ALA A 123 -9.14 5.81 -28.82
N LEU A 124 -9.40 7.07 -28.51
CA LEU A 124 -8.75 7.79 -27.40
C LEU A 124 -9.09 7.17 -26.04
N PHE A 125 -10.36 6.83 -25.80
CA PHE A 125 -10.81 6.15 -24.59
C PHE A 125 -10.07 4.81 -24.41
N ARG A 126 -9.96 4.02 -25.48
CA ARG A 126 -9.24 2.74 -25.46
C ARG A 126 -7.76 2.94 -25.22
N LEU A 127 -7.13 3.88 -25.92
CA LEU A 127 -5.70 4.18 -25.76
C LEU A 127 -5.38 4.56 -24.31
N GLN A 128 -6.14 5.50 -23.75
CA GLN A 128 -5.99 5.96 -22.38
C GLN A 128 -6.12 4.81 -21.37
N ASN A 129 -7.20 4.03 -21.45
CA ASN A 129 -7.42 2.94 -20.50
C ASN A 129 -6.45 1.76 -20.71
N SER A 130 -5.96 1.56 -21.93
CA SER A 130 -4.92 0.55 -22.23
C SER A 130 -3.60 0.86 -21.54
N LEU A 131 -3.27 2.14 -21.29
CA LEU A 131 -2.06 2.49 -20.54
C LEU A 131 -2.05 1.87 -19.13
N PHE A 132 -3.22 1.78 -18.48
CA PHE A 132 -3.37 1.15 -17.17
C PHE A 132 -3.30 -0.38 -17.20
N ILE A 133 -3.17 -0.99 -18.38
CA ILE A 133 -2.89 -2.42 -18.57
C ILE A 133 -1.43 -2.59 -18.98
N LEU A 134 -0.98 -1.80 -19.96
CA LEU A 134 0.35 -1.87 -20.54
C LEU A 134 1.44 -1.47 -19.54
N VAL A 135 1.21 -0.46 -18.69
CA VAL A 135 2.19 -0.04 -17.67
C VAL A 135 2.44 -1.14 -16.63
N PRO A 136 1.42 -1.70 -15.95
CA PRO A 136 1.63 -2.85 -15.07
C PRO A 136 2.32 -4.03 -15.77
N LEU A 137 1.93 -4.34 -17.02
CA LEU A 137 2.53 -5.42 -17.80
C LEU A 137 4.01 -5.14 -18.11
N ALA A 138 4.35 -3.91 -18.49
CA ALA A 138 5.73 -3.51 -18.73
C ALA A 138 6.56 -3.62 -17.44
N ILE A 139 6.06 -3.12 -16.31
CA ILE A 139 6.75 -3.28 -15.01
C ILE A 139 6.95 -4.78 -14.71
N TRP A 140 5.96 -5.62 -14.97
CA TRP A 140 6.11 -7.07 -14.80
C TRP A 140 7.20 -7.71 -15.69
N ILE A 141 7.29 -7.27 -16.94
CA ILE A 141 8.28 -7.77 -17.92
C ILE A 141 9.69 -7.25 -17.63
N PHE A 142 9.85 -6.01 -17.19
CA PHE A 142 11.17 -5.39 -17.03
C PHE A 142 11.69 -5.46 -15.59
N ASP A 143 10.83 -5.46 -14.58
CA ASP A 143 11.21 -5.52 -13.17
C ASP A 143 11.28 -6.98 -12.68
N SER A 144 12.50 -7.50 -12.50
CA SER A 144 12.73 -8.86 -12.04
C SER A 144 12.29 -9.08 -10.59
N ASP A 145 12.26 -8.03 -9.77
CA ASP A 145 11.78 -8.11 -8.39
C ASP A 145 10.27 -8.33 -8.40
N MET A 146 9.51 -7.59 -9.22
CA MET A 146 8.07 -7.80 -9.39
C MET A 146 7.72 -9.28 -9.67
N ARG A 147 8.53 -9.96 -10.47
CA ARG A 147 8.35 -11.40 -10.74
C ARG A 147 8.63 -12.29 -9.53
N LYS A 148 9.61 -11.95 -8.71
CA LYS A 148 9.87 -12.65 -7.44
C LYS A 148 8.72 -12.46 -6.46
N TYR A 149 8.11 -11.27 -6.43
CA TYR A 149 6.92 -11.00 -5.61
C TYR A 149 5.67 -11.79 -6.06
N LEU A 150 5.55 -12.06 -7.36
CA LEU A 150 4.46 -12.85 -7.95
C LEU A 150 4.62 -14.36 -7.75
N LYS A 151 5.85 -14.84 -7.79
CA LYS A 151 6.17 -16.22 -7.41
C LYS A 151 6.05 -16.29 -5.91
N GLY A 152 4.86 -16.60 -5.40
CA GLY A 152 4.59 -16.69 -3.97
C GLY A 152 5.73 -17.40 -3.26
N ASP A 153 6.61 -16.65 -2.61
CA ASP A 153 7.70 -17.23 -1.85
C ASP A 153 7.13 -17.61 -0.50
N TYR A 154 6.63 -18.85 -0.44
CA TYR A 154 5.99 -19.43 0.74
C TYR A 154 6.98 -19.57 1.92
N LYS A 155 8.29 -19.35 1.70
CA LYS A 155 9.33 -19.45 2.72
C LYS A 155 9.07 -18.53 3.93
N TYR A 156 8.36 -17.42 3.73
CA TYR A 156 8.00 -16.45 4.78
C TYR A 156 6.49 -16.36 5.02
N GLN A 157 5.68 -17.36 4.58
CA GLN A 157 4.27 -17.38 4.92
C GLN A 157 4.06 -17.36 6.45
N GLY A 158 3.29 -16.38 6.94
CA GLY A 158 3.02 -16.18 8.37
C GLY A 158 4.11 -15.46 9.15
N LYS A 159 5.24 -15.09 8.51
CA LYS A 159 6.29 -14.24 9.09
C LYS A 159 6.46 -13.01 8.19
N LEU A 160 6.07 -11.84 8.69
CA LEU A 160 6.04 -10.54 8.00
C LEU A 160 4.92 -10.32 6.95
N PHE A 161 4.65 -9.02 6.74
CA PHE A 161 3.70 -8.34 5.83
C PHE A 161 3.55 -8.85 4.39
N TYR A 162 4.16 -9.95 3.99
CA TYR A 162 4.00 -10.51 2.65
C TYR A 162 2.52 -10.72 2.28
N THR A 163 1.67 -11.06 3.25
CA THR A 163 0.22 -11.23 3.06
C THR A 163 -0.53 -9.95 2.68
N MET A 164 -0.18 -8.78 3.24
CA MET A 164 -0.85 -7.52 2.86
C MET A 164 -0.46 -7.07 1.45
N TYR A 165 0.79 -7.26 1.06
CA TYR A 165 1.28 -6.87 -0.27
C TYR A 165 0.88 -7.89 -1.36
N GLN A 166 0.88 -9.18 -1.06
CA GLN A 166 0.29 -10.22 -1.93
C GLN A 166 -1.21 -9.99 -2.16
N ARG A 167 -1.93 -9.50 -1.14
CA ARG A 167 -3.34 -9.09 -1.28
C ARG A 167 -3.51 -7.92 -2.27
N ASN A 168 -2.64 -6.91 -2.21
CA ASN A 168 -2.65 -5.81 -3.18
C ASN A 168 -2.28 -6.26 -4.60
N LEU A 169 -1.51 -7.34 -4.73
CA LEU A 169 -1.21 -7.95 -6.03
C LEU A 169 -2.44 -8.68 -6.61
N GLY A 170 -3.20 -9.40 -5.79
CA GLY A 170 -4.51 -9.93 -6.20
C GLY A 170 -5.46 -8.83 -6.69
N LEU A 171 -5.47 -7.69 -5.98
CA LEU A 171 -6.21 -6.49 -6.39
C LEU A 171 -5.78 -5.99 -7.77
N LEU A 172 -4.47 -5.92 -8.03
CA LEU A 172 -3.91 -5.50 -9.32
C LEU A 172 -4.39 -6.43 -10.45
N ILE A 173 -4.29 -7.75 -10.26
CA ILE A 173 -4.69 -8.74 -11.28
C ILE A 173 -6.17 -8.60 -11.61
N ILE A 174 -7.04 -8.54 -10.59
CA ILE A 174 -8.49 -8.39 -10.79
C ILE A 174 -8.80 -7.07 -11.50
N SER A 175 -8.13 -5.98 -11.10
CA SER A 175 -8.36 -4.65 -11.66
C SER A 175 -7.91 -4.57 -13.12
N VAL A 176 -6.72 -5.10 -13.44
CA VAL A 176 -6.19 -5.14 -14.81
C VAL A 176 -7.06 -6.04 -15.71
N ASN A 177 -7.49 -7.20 -15.21
CA ASN A 177 -8.37 -8.09 -15.97
C ASN A 177 -9.73 -7.42 -16.26
N THR A 178 -10.32 -6.77 -15.27
CA THR A 178 -11.58 -6.04 -15.45
C THR A 178 -11.41 -4.85 -16.40
N MET A 179 -10.29 -4.13 -16.30
CA MET A 179 -9.96 -3.03 -17.21
C MET A 179 -9.81 -3.52 -18.65
N PHE A 180 -9.17 -4.67 -18.87
CA PHE A 180 -9.07 -5.29 -20.19
C PHE A 180 -10.44 -5.56 -20.81
N GLN A 181 -11.39 -6.09 -20.02
CA GLN A 181 -12.77 -6.30 -20.49
C GLN A 181 -13.47 -4.98 -20.88
N ILE A 182 -13.21 -3.89 -20.14
CA ILE A 182 -13.76 -2.56 -20.45
C ILE A 182 -13.17 -2.00 -21.74
N VAL A 183 -11.86 -2.11 -21.94
CA VAL A 183 -11.17 -1.63 -23.15
C VAL A 183 -11.71 -2.33 -24.40
N LEU A 184 -12.01 -3.63 -24.30
CA LEU A 184 -12.58 -4.41 -25.40
C LEU A 184 -14.04 -4.02 -25.72
N ARG A 185 -14.79 -3.49 -24.74
CA ARG A 185 -16.16 -3.00 -24.97
C ARG A 185 -16.17 -1.70 -25.79
N GLN A 186 -17.31 -1.39 -26.39
CA GLN A 186 -17.51 -0.11 -27.09
C GLN A 186 -17.78 0.99 -26.04
N GLY A 187 -16.84 1.91 -25.86
CA GLY A 187 -16.94 3.03 -24.92
C GLY A 187 -17.76 4.19 -25.45
N THR A 188 -18.87 3.94 -26.16
CA THR A 188 -19.55 4.95 -27.00
C THR A 188 -20.55 5.81 -26.24
N TYR A 189 -21.04 5.33 -25.09
CA TYR A 189 -22.14 5.95 -24.35
C TYR A 189 -21.88 7.39 -23.89
N PRO A 190 -20.70 7.76 -23.32
CA PRO A 190 -20.48 9.14 -22.88
C PRO A 190 -20.50 10.14 -24.04
N PHE A 191 -19.93 9.77 -25.19
CA PHE A 191 -19.92 10.62 -26.37
C PHE A 191 -21.33 10.80 -26.95
N GLN A 192 -22.12 9.72 -27.00
CA GLN A 192 -23.50 9.79 -27.46
C GLN A 192 -24.36 10.71 -26.59
N TYR A 193 -24.21 10.59 -25.28
CA TYR A 193 -24.96 11.38 -24.30
C TYR A 193 -24.57 12.86 -24.31
N PHE A 194 -23.27 13.18 -24.22
CA PHE A 194 -22.81 14.57 -24.08
C PHE A 194 -22.70 15.34 -25.39
N ARG A 195 -22.48 14.66 -26.54
CA ARG A 195 -22.19 15.33 -27.82
C ARG A 195 -23.17 15.00 -28.93
N ALA A 196 -23.65 13.76 -29.02
CA ALA A 196 -24.54 13.35 -30.13
C ALA A 196 -26.03 13.61 -29.85
N GLY A 197 -26.40 14.04 -28.64
CA GLY A 197 -27.78 14.35 -28.27
C GLY A 197 -28.75 13.16 -28.37
N HIS A 198 -28.23 11.93 -28.44
CA HIS A 198 -29.04 10.72 -28.50
C HIS A 198 -29.49 10.34 -27.08
N GLU A 199 -30.66 9.69 -26.97
CA GLU A 199 -31.16 9.10 -25.73
C GLU A 199 -30.33 7.87 -25.31
N ALA A 200 -29.04 8.07 -25.07
CA ALA A 200 -28.25 7.07 -24.37
C ALA A 200 -28.83 6.95 -22.97
N SER A 201 -29.20 5.72 -22.57
CA SER A 201 -29.68 5.48 -21.22
C SER A 201 -28.61 5.91 -20.21
N LEU A 202 -29.05 6.54 -19.11
CA LEU A 202 -28.15 7.09 -18.09
C LEU A 202 -27.25 6.01 -17.46
N PHE A 203 -27.75 4.78 -17.36
CA PHE A 203 -27.05 3.70 -16.67
C PHE A 203 -25.72 3.29 -17.35
N PRO A 204 -25.67 2.96 -18.66
CA PRO A 204 -24.41 2.74 -19.37
C PRO A 204 -23.44 3.93 -19.35
N VAL A 205 -23.96 5.16 -19.38
CA VAL A 205 -23.13 6.38 -19.30
C VAL A 205 -22.44 6.46 -17.95
N ILE A 206 -23.18 6.29 -16.86
CA ILE A 206 -22.61 6.28 -15.50
C ILE A 206 -21.61 5.15 -15.35
N LEU A 207 -21.94 3.94 -15.83
CA LEU A 207 -21.06 2.78 -15.73
C LEU A 207 -19.72 3.02 -16.45
N THR A 208 -19.75 3.58 -17.66
CA THR A 208 -18.56 3.85 -18.46
C THR A 208 -17.74 5.05 -17.97
N LEU A 209 -18.32 5.95 -17.19
CA LEU A 209 -17.61 7.08 -16.58
C LEU A 209 -17.07 6.78 -15.19
N VAL A 210 -17.73 5.92 -14.42
CA VAL A 210 -17.40 5.68 -13.00
C VAL A 210 -16.48 4.48 -12.82
N ILE A 211 -16.74 3.37 -13.52
CA ILE A 211 -15.98 2.13 -13.33
C ILE A 211 -14.51 2.29 -13.76
N PRO A 212 -14.18 2.88 -14.93
CA PRO A 212 -12.77 2.99 -15.32
C PRO A 212 -11.92 3.80 -14.32
N PRO A 213 -12.34 5.00 -13.84
CA PRO A 213 -11.60 5.70 -12.79
C PRO A 213 -11.40 4.88 -11.52
N ILE A 214 -12.42 4.14 -11.04
CA ILE A 214 -12.26 3.27 -9.87
C ILE A 214 -11.17 2.23 -10.11
N LEU A 215 -11.18 1.56 -11.26
CA LEU A 215 -10.16 0.57 -11.60
C LEU A 215 -8.78 1.20 -11.77
N GLN A 216 -8.69 2.40 -12.37
CA GLN A 216 -7.43 3.15 -12.46
C GLN A 216 -6.87 3.48 -11.07
N ILE A 217 -7.72 3.85 -10.10
CA ILE A 217 -7.29 4.08 -8.71
C ILE A 217 -6.71 2.80 -8.12
N MET A 218 -7.40 1.68 -8.29
CA MET A 218 -6.96 0.38 -7.76
C MET A 218 -5.63 -0.08 -8.37
N VAL A 219 -5.45 0.11 -9.68
CA VAL A 219 -4.18 -0.19 -10.38
C VAL A 219 -3.05 0.69 -9.85
N LEU A 220 -3.25 2.01 -9.78
CA LEU A 220 -2.22 2.93 -9.29
C LEU A 220 -1.90 2.70 -7.81
N PHE A 221 -2.92 2.45 -6.99
CA PHE A 221 -2.75 2.11 -5.58
C PHE A 221 -1.85 0.89 -5.42
N ALA A 222 -2.12 -0.18 -6.17
CA ALA A 222 -1.33 -1.40 -6.11
C ALA A 222 0.10 -1.19 -6.62
N LEU A 223 0.31 -0.44 -7.70
CA LEU A 223 1.65 -0.12 -8.22
C LEU A 223 2.46 0.74 -7.26
N ILE A 224 1.88 1.79 -6.68
CA ILE A 224 2.59 2.64 -5.71
C ILE A 224 2.93 1.83 -4.46
N SER A 225 1.99 1.01 -3.97
CA SER A 225 2.23 0.11 -2.85
C SER A 225 3.38 -0.86 -3.12
N PHE A 226 3.49 -1.37 -4.36
CA PHE A 226 4.59 -2.22 -4.78
C PHE A 226 5.94 -1.49 -4.71
N PHE A 227 6.03 -0.28 -5.25
CA PHE A 227 7.28 0.48 -5.24
C PHE A 227 7.69 0.93 -3.83
N GLU A 228 6.74 1.29 -2.96
CA GLU A 228 7.05 1.58 -1.56
C GLU A 228 7.59 0.33 -0.83
N HIS A 229 7.00 -0.84 -1.10
CA HIS A 229 7.50 -2.08 -0.53
C HIS A 229 8.90 -2.45 -1.04
N LYS A 230 9.14 -2.33 -2.35
CA LYS A 230 10.44 -2.58 -2.96
C LYS A 230 11.56 -1.74 -2.32
N LYS A 231 11.26 -0.50 -1.91
CA LYS A 231 12.21 0.37 -1.20
C LYS A 231 12.51 -0.10 0.23
N ALA A 232 11.52 -0.68 0.92
CA ALA A 232 11.69 -1.18 2.29
C ALA A 232 12.41 -2.54 2.36
N LEU A 233 12.44 -3.31 1.26
CA LEU A 233 13.00 -4.67 1.24
C LEU A 233 14.48 -4.77 1.69
N PRO A 234 15.41 -3.88 1.27
CA PRO A 234 16.82 -3.99 1.68
C PRO A 234 17.04 -3.78 3.18
N GLU A 235 16.30 -2.84 3.79
CA GLU A 235 16.35 -2.58 5.24
C GLU A 235 15.86 -3.79 6.02
N VAL A 236 14.79 -4.43 5.50
CA VAL A 236 14.24 -5.67 6.03
C VAL A 236 15.25 -6.82 6.00
N GLN A 237 15.93 -7.01 4.86
CA GLN A 237 16.93 -8.07 4.70
C GLN A 237 18.11 -7.88 5.65
N ARG A 238 18.63 -6.65 5.76
CA ARG A 238 19.74 -6.33 6.67
C ARG A 238 19.39 -6.64 8.12
N PHE A 239 18.20 -6.29 8.58
CA PHE A 239 17.80 -6.57 9.96
C PHE A 239 17.72 -8.07 10.25
N LEU A 240 17.16 -8.86 9.33
CA LEU A 240 17.07 -10.31 9.49
C LEU A 240 18.45 -10.95 9.58
N GLU A 241 19.40 -10.55 8.73
CA GLU A 241 20.79 -11.02 8.77
C GLU A 241 21.46 -10.71 10.13
N THR A 242 21.21 -9.53 10.71
CA THR A 242 21.76 -9.17 12.03
C THR A 242 21.09 -9.87 13.22
N SER A 243 19.92 -10.47 13.02
CA SER A 243 19.18 -11.16 14.09
C SER A 243 19.55 -12.65 14.22
N GLU A 244 20.22 -13.21 13.21
CA GLU A 244 20.70 -14.60 13.21
C GLU A 244 22.12 -14.76 13.81
N GLU A 245 22.81 -13.66 14.15
CA GLU A 245 24.10 -13.61 14.86
C GLU A 245 23.97 -13.43 16.39
#